data_AF-A0A1G3A092-F1
#
_entry.id   AF-A0A1G3A092-F1
#
_cell.length_a   1.000
_cell.length_b   1.000
_cell.length_c   1.000
_cell.angle_alpha   90.00
_cell.angle_beta   90.00
_cell.angle_gamma   90.00
#
_symmetry.space_group_name_H-M   'P 1'
#
loop_
_entity.id
_entity.type
_entity.pdbx_description
1 polymer ?
#
loop_
_entity_poly.entity_id
_entity_poly.type
_entity_poly.pdbx_seq_one_letter_code
_entity_poly.pdbx_strand_id
1 'polypeptide(L)'
;MTLNHSGGLLLRWYRDTLCKDKLIEAEKSGSDAYDLMLADAPSGPTDLMVLPHFAGSGTPLLDTTSRGVFLGMTFATTQAGLAKAVLEGLTFELRINLDLLRESGIKIDRLHAVGGGARSDLWLQLKADICETPLRVPRVTEAACLGAAILASVGAGNYESAHSAVQEAVIIDRTITPCKKHVEAYPRRYELYQELHPTLSPLFRR
;
A
#
# COMPACT_ATOMS: atom_id res chain seq x y z
N MET A 1 -13.67 -3.38 -1.06
CA MET A 1 -12.34 -3.84 -1.54
C MET A 1 -11.97 -2.92 -2.69
N THR A 2 -10.92 -2.11 -2.55
CA THR A 2 -10.42 -1.27 -3.63
C THR A 2 -9.60 -2.14 -4.57
N LEU A 3 -9.91 -2.13 -5.87
CA LEU A 3 -9.16 -2.93 -6.83
C LEU A 3 -7.92 -2.13 -7.22
N ASN A 4 -6.72 -2.60 -6.87
CA ASN A 4 -5.47 -2.04 -7.37
C ASN A 4 -4.69 -3.20 -8.03
N HIS A 5 -4.53 -3.12 -9.35
CA HIS A 5 -3.89 -4.17 -10.15
C HIS A 5 -2.39 -4.30 -9.92
N SER A 6 -1.76 -3.28 -9.32
CA SER A 6 -0.31 -3.16 -9.24
C SER A 6 0.23 -3.44 -7.84
N GLY A 7 -0.45 -3.04 -6.76
CA GLY A 7 -0.19 -3.47 -5.37
C GLY A 7 1.24 -3.93 -5.04
N GLY A 8 1.39 -5.14 -4.49
CA GLY A 8 2.71 -5.74 -4.23
C GLY A 8 3.46 -6.21 -5.49
N LEU A 9 2.78 -6.35 -6.63
CA LEU A 9 3.39 -6.76 -7.89
C LEU A 9 4.31 -5.66 -8.44
N LEU A 10 3.95 -4.39 -8.27
CA LEU A 10 4.77 -3.25 -8.68
C LEU A 10 6.07 -3.18 -7.87
N LEU A 11 6.00 -3.39 -6.55
CA LEU A 11 7.19 -3.44 -5.71
C LEU A 11 8.11 -4.61 -6.10
N ARG A 12 7.53 -5.77 -6.42
CA ARG A 12 8.27 -6.91 -6.97
C ARG A 12 8.91 -6.59 -8.32
N TRP A 13 8.16 -6.00 -9.24
CA TRP A 13 8.68 -5.56 -10.55
C TRP A 13 9.84 -4.59 -10.38
N TYR A 14 9.72 -3.63 -9.47
CA TYR A 14 10.77 -2.65 -9.17
C TYR A 14 12.02 -3.36 -8.66
N ARG A 15 11.88 -4.26 -7.68
CA ARG A 15 12.99 -5.08 -7.16
C ARG A 15 13.67 -5.87 -8.28
N ASP A 16 12.90 -6.59 -9.08
CA ASP A 16 13.42 -7.50 -10.11
C ASP A 16 14.01 -6.78 -11.32
N THR A 17 13.61 -5.51 -11.55
CA THR A 17 14.05 -4.73 -12.71
C THR A 17 15.17 -3.75 -12.37
N LEU A 18 15.05 -3.05 -11.24
CA LEU A 18 15.90 -1.90 -10.88
C LEU A 18 16.77 -2.14 -9.65
N CYS A 19 16.53 -3.19 -8.85
CA CYS A 19 17.30 -3.51 -7.63
C CYS A 19 17.78 -4.97 -7.61
N LYS A 20 18.25 -5.48 -8.76
CA LYS A 20 18.81 -6.85 -8.84
C LYS A 20 20.03 -7.04 -7.94
N ASP A 21 20.80 -5.98 -7.72
CA ASP A 21 21.90 -5.94 -6.76
C ASP A 21 21.44 -6.30 -5.34
N LYS A 22 20.24 -5.85 -4.94
CA LYS A 22 19.64 -6.16 -3.62
C LYS A 22 19.21 -7.62 -3.48
N LEU A 23 18.86 -8.29 -4.58
CA LEU A 23 18.62 -9.74 -4.56
C LEU A 23 19.92 -10.51 -4.30
N ILE A 24 21.01 -10.13 -4.97
CA ILE A 24 22.32 -10.76 -4.78
C ILE A 24 22.84 -10.51 -3.35
N GLU A 25 22.63 -9.32 -2.82
CA GLU A 25 22.99 -8.95 -1.44
C GLU A 25 22.17 -9.74 -0.41
N ALA A 26 20.87 -9.91 -0.64
CA ALA A 26 19.98 -10.73 0.19
C ALA A 26 20.43 -12.19 0.23
N GLU A 27 20.77 -12.79 -0.92
CA GLU A 27 21.26 -14.17 -0.99
C GLU A 27 22.54 -14.39 -0.17
N LYS A 28 23.45 -13.41 -0.17
CA LYS A 28 24.71 -13.49 0.58
C LYS A 28 24.55 -13.27 2.08
N SER A 29 23.66 -12.36 2.46
CA SER A 29 23.50 -11.92 3.85
C SER A 29 22.42 -12.71 4.61
N GLY A 30 21.51 -13.38 3.91
CA GLY A 30 20.30 -13.98 4.49
C GLY A 30 19.22 -12.96 4.85
N SER A 31 19.38 -11.69 4.47
CA SER A 31 18.42 -10.62 4.72
C SER A 31 17.27 -10.62 3.70
N ASP A 32 16.19 -9.90 3.98
CA ASP A 32 15.11 -9.70 3.01
C ASP A 32 15.49 -8.59 2.00
N ALA A 33 15.34 -8.88 0.71
CA ALA A 33 15.69 -7.93 -0.36
C ALA A 33 14.86 -6.64 -0.33
N TYR A 34 13.61 -6.69 0.15
CA TYR A 34 12.77 -5.49 0.29
C TYR A 34 13.27 -4.59 1.42
N ASP A 35 13.75 -5.18 2.52
CA ASP A 35 14.34 -4.41 3.63
C ASP A 35 15.63 -3.73 3.17
N LEU A 36 16.50 -4.44 2.44
CA LEU A 36 17.72 -3.86 1.86
C LEU A 36 17.42 -2.75 0.84
N MET A 37 16.36 -2.90 0.05
CA MET A 37 15.93 -1.92 -0.94
C MET A 37 15.39 -0.63 -0.31
N LEU A 38 14.82 -0.73 0.90
CA LEU A 38 14.19 0.39 1.61
C LEU A 38 15.05 0.94 2.75
N ALA A 39 16.22 0.34 3.03
CA ALA A 39 17.09 0.71 4.14
C ALA A 39 17.49 2.19 4.13
N ASP A 40 17.83 2.73 2.96
CA ASP A 40 18.26 4.13 2.76
C ASP A 40 17.12 5.04 2.30
N ALA A 41 15.87 4.62 2.51
CA ALA A 41 14.72 5.42 2.11
C ALA A 41 14.64 6.71 2.96
N PRO A 42 14.30 7.87 2.36
CA PRO A 42 14.23 9.12 3.10
C PRO A 42 13.15 9.06 4.18
N SER A 43 13.43 9.66 5.34
CA SER A 43 12.54 9.64 6.50
C SER A 43 11.24 10.43 6.30
N GLY A 44 11.29 11.52 5.52
CA GLY A 44 10.12 12.32 5.13
C GLY A 44 9.57 11.94 3.75
N PRO A 45 8.48 12.57 3.28
CA PRO A 45 7.92 12.34 1.95
C PRO A 45 8.99 12.43 0.86
N THR A 46 8.92 11.58 -0.17
CA THR A 46 9.82 11.73 -1.32
C THR A 46 9.39 12.94 -2.15
N ASP A 47 10.34 13.57 -2.84
CA ASP A 47 10.05 14.62 -3.84
C ASP A 47 9.53 14.04 -5.17
N LEU A 48 9.61 12.72 -5.33
CA LEU A 48 9.16 11.98 -6.50
C LEU A 48 7.65 11.71 -6.46
N MET A 49 7.02 11.62 -7.62
CA MET A 49 5.66 11.10 -7.75
C MET A 49 5.67 9.84 -8.61
N VAL A 50 4.89 8.84 -8.19
CA VAL A 50 4.74 7.59 -8.94
C VAL A 50 3.28 7.34 -9.24
N LEU A 51 2.89 7.42 -10.50
CA LEU A 51 1.59 6.90 -10.96
C LEU A 51 1.73 5.38 -11.10
N PRO A 52 1.08 4.56 -10.26
CA PRO A 52 1.38 3.13 -10.17
C PRO A 52 0.65 2.29 -11.23
N HIS A 53 0.14 2.88 -12.31
CA HIS A 53 -0.75 2.25 -13.29
C HIS A 53 -0.02 1.36 -14.31
N PHE A 54 0.87 0.48 -13.85
CA PHE A 54 1.69 -0.40 -14.70
C PHE A 54 0.87 -1.47 -15.43
N ALA A 55 -0.35 -1.72 -14.97
CA ALA A 55 -1.33 -2.60 -15.60
C ALA A 55 -2.68 -1.88 -15.85
N GLY A 56 -2.64 -0.56 -16.06
CA GLY A 56 -3.83 0.29 -15.99
C GLY A 56 -4.15 0.72 -14.55
N SER A 57 -5.10 1.64 -14.41
CA SER A 57 -5.56 2.12 -13.11
C SER A 57 -6.58 1.19 -12.47
N GLY A 58 -6.64 1.22 -11.14
CA GLY A 58 -7.63 0.51 -10.34
C GLY A 58 -8.89 1.34 -10.11
N THR A 59 -9.62 0.99 -9.05
CA THR A 59 -10.66 1.90 -8.53
C THR A 59 -10.00 3.21 -8.07
N PRO A 60 -10.65 4.37 -8.27
CA PRO A 60 -12.00 4.54 -8.81
C PRO A 60 -12.05 4.64 -10.35
N LEU A 61 -10.92 4.90 -11.01
CA LEU A 61 -10.88 5.33 -12.40
C LEU A 61 -11.13 4.21 -13.42
N LEU A 62 -10.65 3.00 -13.14
CA LEU A 62 -10.75 1.81 -13.99
C LEU A 62 -10.29 2.05 -15.44
N ASP A 63 -9.37 3.00 -15.62
CA ASP A 63 -8.76 3.38 -16.88
C ASP A 63 -7.66 2.38 -17.28
N THR A 64 -7.96 1.51 -18.24
CA THR A 64 -7.03 0.51 -18.81
C THR A 64 -5.97 1.12 -19.73
N THR A 65 -6.16 2.37 -20.17
CA THR A 65 -5.20 3.09 -21.01
C THR A 65 -4.09 3.74 -20.20
N SER A 66 -4.32 3.95 -18.89
CA SER A 66 -3.32 4.56 -18.01
C SER A 66 -2.04 3.72 -17.92
N ARG A 67 -0.90 4.39 -17.70
CA ARG A 67 0.43 3.77 -17.65
C ARG A 67 1.23 4.24 -16.44
N GLY A 68 2.22 3.44 -16.07
CA GLY A 68 3.17 3.75 -15.01
C GLY A 68 4.03 4.97 -15.32
N VAL A 69 4.20 5.87 -14.35
CA VAL A 69 5.05 7.08 -14.50
C VAL A 69 5.86 7.30 -13.23
N PHE A 70 7.14 7.64 -13.41
CA PHE A 70 7.98 8.27 -12.39
C PHE A 70 8.19 9.73 -12.79
N LEU A 71 7.80 10.65 -11.91
CA LEU A 71 7.89 12.10 -12.13
C LEU A 71 8.79 12.75 -11.08
N GLY A 72 9.61 13.70 -11.52
CA GLY A 72 10.46 14.53 -10.64
C GLY A 72 11.87 13.97 -10.37
N MET A 73 12.36 13.06 -11.21
CA MET A 73 13.73 12.52 -11.07
C MET A 73 14.79 13.62 -11.27
N THR A 74 15.85 13.57 -10.46
CA THR A 74 17.03 14.43 -10.55
C THR A 74 18.30 13.57 -10.44
N PHE A 75 19.49 14.17 -10.59
CA PHE A 75 20.75 13.46 -10.34
C PHE A 75 20.92 13.00 -8.89
N ALA A 76 20.12 13.51 -7.94
CA ALA A 76 20.12 13.06 -6.55
C ALA A 76 19.16 11.88 -6.30
N THR A 77 18.40 11.44 -7.31
CA THR A 77 17.45 10.34 -7.15
C THR A 77 18.15 9.00 -6.91
N THR A 78 17.78 8.32 -5.82
CA THR A 78 18.34 7.02 -5.41
C THR A 78 17.36 5.88 -5.66
N GLN A 79 17.86 4.64 -5.70
CA GLN A 79 17.02 3.43 -5.77
C GLN A 79 16.05 3.36 -4.57
N ALA A 80 16.53 3.61 -3.36
CA ALA A 80 15.68 3.59 -2.16
C ALA A 80 14.61 4.70 -2.19
N GLY A 81 14.94 5.89 -2.72
CA GLY A 81 13.99 6.98 -2.92
C GLY A 81 12.89 6.60 -3.91
N LEU A 82 13.24 5.99 -5.04
CA LEU A 82 12.27 5.48 -6.02
C LEU A 82 11.40 4.35 -5.44
N ALA A 83 11.99 3.41 -4.69
CA ALA A 83 11.26 2.34 -4.02
C ALA A 83 10.24 2.89 -3.02
N LYS A 84 10.63 3.89 -2.21
CA LYS A 84 9.69 4.57 -1.30
C LYS A 84 8.61 5.33 -2.08
N ALA A 85 8.95 5.99 -3.17
CA ALA A 85 7.98 6.70 -4.00
C ALA A 85 6.93 5.75 -4.62
N VAL A 86 7.32 4.51 -4.96
CA VAL A 86 6.36 3.45 -5.35
C VAL A 86 5.37 3.15 -4.22
N LEU A 87 5.85 3.01 -2.98
CA LEU A 87 4.98 2.76 -1.83
C LEU A 87 4.05 3.96 -1.55
N GLU A 88 4.56 5.18 -1.68
CA GLU A 88 3.77 6.42 -1.54
C GLU A 88 2.68 6.50 -2.61
N GLY A 89 3.00 6.30 -3.89
CA GLY A 89 2.04 6.27 -4.99
C GLY A 89 0.92 5.25 -4.80
N LEU A 90 1.28 4.01 -4.42
CA LEU A 90 0.29 2.98 -4.08
C LEU A 90 -0.60 3.37 -2.89
N THR A 91 -0.06 4.12 -1.94
CA THR A 91 -0.80 4.59 -0.77
C THR A 91 -1.69 5.79 -1.10
N PHE A 92 -1.28 6.67 -2.01
CA PHE A 92 -2.14 7.74 -2.50
C PHE A 92 -3.35 7.19 -3.25
N GLU A 93 -3.18 6.15 -4.08
CA GLU A 93 -4.32 5.44 -4.69
C GLU A 93 -5.30 4.91 -3.63
N LEU A 94 -4.80 4.32 -2.55
CA LEU A 94 -5.64 3.90 -1.42
C LEU A 94 -6.37 5.09 -0.81
N ARG A 95 -5.68 6.20 -0.58
CA ARG A 95 -6.27 7.41 0.01
C ARG A 95 -7.41 7.98 -0.85
N ILE A 96 -7.25 8.06 -2.17
CA ILE A 96 -8.31 8.49 -3.10
C ILE A 96 -9.58 7.66 -2.90
N ASN A 97 -9.44 6.34 -2.81
CA ASN A 97 -10.58 5.48 -2.60
C ASN A 97 -11.23 5.68 -1.22
N LEU A 98 -10.42 5.90 -0.16
CA LEU A 98 -10.94 6.16 1.18
C LEU A 98 -11.70 7.50 1.24
N ASP A 99 -11.22 8.52 0.54
CA ASP A 99 -11.91 9.82 0.46
C ASP A 99 -13.26 9.68 -0.23
N LEU A 100 -13.33 8.98 -1.36
CA LEU A 100 -14.62 8.73 -2.03
C LEU A 100 -15.62 7.96 -1.15
N LEU A 101 -15.15 6.99 -0.36
CA LEU A 101 -16.00 6.27 0.58
C LEU A 101 -16.51 7.22 1.68
N ARG A 102 -15.65 8.11 2.21
CA ARG A 102 -16.02 9.09 3.24
C ARG A 102 -17.00 10.13 2.70
N GLU A 103 -16.77 10.64 1.51
CA GLU A 103 -17.68 11.55 0.79
C GLU A 103 -19.05 10.89 0.57
N SER A 104 -19.09 9.57 0.40
CA SER A 104 -20.32 8.77 0.32
C SER A 104 -20.98 8.50 1.69
N GLY A 105 -20.49 9.12 2.78
CA GLY A 105 -21.04 9.00 4.13
C GLY A 105 -20.54 7.79 4.92
N ILE A 106 -19.56 7.03 4.41
CA ILE A 106 -19.00 5.87 5.13
C ILE A 106 -17.97 6.36 6.14
N LYS A 107 -18.25 6.09 7.43
CA LYS A 107 -17.30 6.33 8.50
C LYS A 107 -16.21 5.26 8.52
N ILE A 108 -14.95 5.66 8.39
CA ILE A 108 -13.78 4.77 8.40
C ILE A 108 -12.88 5.14 9.58
N ASP A 109 -13.00 4.39 10.68
CA ASP A 109 -12.24 4.66 11.92
C ASP A 109 -10.89 3.93 11.98
N ARG A 110 -10.73 2.88 11.18
CA ARG A 110 -9.53 2.03 11.16
C ARG A 110 -9.43 1.24 9.87
N LEU A 111 -8.21 0.87 9.52
CA LEU A 111 -7.90 -0.03 8.41
C LEU A 111 -7.28 -1.32 8.97
N HIS A 112 -7.55 -2.46 8.34
CA HIS A 112 -6.88 -3.72 8.66
C HIS A 112 -5.90 -4.08 7.55
N ALA A 113 -4.64 -4.31 7.89
CA ALA A 113 -3.61 -4.68 6.93
C ALA A 113 -3.31 -6.17 7.01
N VAL A 114 -3.44 -6.85 5.86
CA VAL A 114 -3.29 -8.30 5.71
C VAL A 114 -2.46 -8.61 4.45
N GLY A 115 -2.05 -9.87 4.29
CA GLY A 115 -1.21 -10.31 3.16
C GLY A 115 0.23 -9.79 3.21
N GLY A 116 0.97 -9.98 2.12
CA GLY A 116 2.42 -9.70 2.07
C GLY A 116 2.81 -8.25 2.39
N GLY A 117 1.96 -7.28 2.07
CA GLY A 117 2.18 -5.87 2.42
C GLY A 117 2.11 -5.57 3.92
N ALA A 118 1.63 -6.52 4.74
CA ALA A 118 1.61 -6.43 6.20
C ALA A 118 2.96 -6.76 6.87
N ARG A 119 3.95 -7.19 6.10
CA ARG A 119 5.30 -7.48 6.59
C ARG A 119 6.23 -6.27 6.58
N SER A 120 5.91 -5.22 5.82
CA SER A 120 6.74 -4.02 5.70
C SER A 120 6.28 -2.93 6.67
N ASP A 121 7.04 -2.72 7.75
CA ASP A 121 6.71 -1.70 8.76
C ASP A 121 6.68 -0.29 8.17
N LEU A 122 7.62 0.03 7.26
CA LEU A 122 7.61 1.29 6.53
C LEU A 122 6.30 1.48 5.75
N TRP A 123 5.86 0.48 4.99
CA TRP A 123 4.65 0.62 4.19
C TRP A 123 3.39 0.70 5.06
N LEU A 124 3.37 0.02 6.21
CA LEU A 124 2.28 0.15 7.16
C LEU A 124 2.21 1.54 7.78
N GLN A 125 3.35 2.13 8.15
CA GLN A 125 3.41 3.49 8.65
C GLN A 125 2.97 4.50 7.57
N LEU A 126 3.45 4.35 6.32
CA LEU A 126 3.01 5.19 5.20
C LEU A 126 1.50 5.14 5.00
N LYS A 127 0.88 3.95 5.08
CA LYS A 127 -0.58 3.80 5.01
C LYS A 127 -1.28 4.56 6.13
N ALA A 128 -0.82 4.40 7.37
CA ALA A 128 -1.42 5.11 8.50
C ALA A 128 -1.30 6.63 8.33
N ASP A 129 -0.12 7.11 7.94
CA ASP A 129 0.20 8.54 7.79
C ASP A 129 -0.59 9.19 6.66
N ILE A 130 -0.49 8.66 5.44
CA ILE A 130 -1.13 9.23 4.24
C ILE A 130 -2.65 9.05 4.30
N CYS A 131 -3.14 7.92 4.84
CA CYS A 131 -4.58 7.72 4.98
C CYS A 131 -5.17 8.44 6.20
N GLU A 132 -4.33 9.01 7.07
CA GLU A 132 -4.69 9.61 8.36
C GLU A 132 -5.63 8.70 9.17
N THR A 133 -5.36 7.39 9.13
CA THR A 133 -6.25 6.38 9.70
C THR A 133 -5.42 5.31 10.43
N PRO A 134 -5.75 4.99 11.69
CA PRO A 134 -5.08 3.91 12.41
C PRO A 134 -5.16 2.58 11.64
N LEU A 135 -4.02 1.90 11.54
CA LEU A 135 -3.88 0.63 10.86
C LEU A 135 -3.73 -0.48 11.91
N ARG A 136 -4.53 -1.54 11.82
CA ARG A 136 -4.39 -2.73 12.68
C ARG A 136 -3.85 -3.89 11.86
N VAL A 137 -2.91 -4.61 12.45
CA VAL A 137 -2.34 -5.82 11.88
C VAL A 137 -2.81 -7.00 12.73
N PRO A 138 -3.62 -7.91 12.18
CA PRO A 138 -3.98 -9.13 12.87
C PRO A 138 -2.77 -10.06 12.98
N ARG A 139 -2.72 -10.87 14.05
CA ARG A 139 -1.68 -11.87 14.27
C ARG A 139 -1.56 -12.83 13.09
N VAL A 140 -2.69 -13.21 12.52
CA VAL A 140 -2.76 -14.03 11.31
C VAL A 140 -3.02 -13.12 10.12
N THR A 141 -1.99 -12.92 9.30
CA THR A 141 -2.08 -12.07 8.09
C THR A 141 -2.62 -12.80 6.86
N GLU A 142 -2.68 -14.13 6.89
CA GLU A 142 -3.33 -14.99 5.89
C GLU A 142 -4.86 -14.96 6.05
N ALA A 143 -5.44 -13.77 5.88
CA ALA A 143 -6.83 -13.50 6.25
C ALA A 143 -7.86 -14.32 5.45
N ALA A 144 -7.56 -14.68 4.20
CA ALA A 144 -8.44 -15.52 3.38
C ALA A 144 -8.53 -16.95 3.94
N CYS A 145 -7.39 -17.54 4.29
CA CYS A 145 -7.32 -18.87 4.90
C CYS A 145 -8.01 -18.89 6.28
N LEU A 146 -7.76 -17.86 7.10
CA LEU A 146 -8.44 -17.72 8.39
C LEU A 146 -9.96 -17.57 8.22
N GLY A 147 -10.40 -16.75 7.27
CA GLY A 147 -11.83 -16.59 6.96
C GLY A 147 -12.48 -17.90 6.53
N ALA A 148 -11.81 -18.69 5.68
CA ALA A 148 -12.29 -20.01 5.28
C ALA A 148 -12.41 -20.97 6.46
N ALA A 149 -11.42 -20.99 7.36
CA ALA A 149 -11.44 -21.81 8.57
C ALA A 149 -12.57 -21.40 9.55
N ILE A 150 -12.81 -20.08 9.68
CA ILE A 150 -13.93 -19.53 10.47
C ILE A 150 -15.26 -20.01 9.90
N LEU A 151 -15.48 -19.85 8.58
CA LEU A 151 -16.72 -20.25 7.94
C LEU A 151 -16.95 -21.77 8.02
N ALA A 152 -15.89 -22.57 7.85
CA ALA A 152 -15.96 -24.02 8.02
C ALA A 152 -16.35 -24.41 9.46
N SER A 153 -15.80 -23.70 10.46
CA SER A 153 -16.11 -23.95 11.88
C SER A 153 -17.56 -23.60 12.21
N VAL A 154 -18.11 -22.53 11.62
CA VAL A 154 -19.54 -22.20 11.73
C VAL A 154 -20.38 -23.28 11.07
N GLY A 155 -20.02 -23.72 9.86
CA GLY A 155 -20.72 -24.80 9.16
C GLY A 155 -20.69 -26.15 9.89
N ALA A 156 -19.66 -26.39 10.70
CA ALA A 156 -19.54 -27.57 11.56
C ALA A 156 -20.32 -27.45 12.89
N GLY A 157 -20.94 -26.30 13.17
CA GLY A 157 -21.69 -26.05 14.40
C GLY A 157 -20.83 -25.68 15.61
N ASN A 158 -19.53 -25.41 15.43
CA ASN A 158 -18.63 -25.02 16.53
C ASN A 158 -18.86 -23.57 17.00
N TYR A 159 -19.48 -22.74 16.15
CA TYR A 159 -19.86 -21.37 16.48
C TYR A 159 -21.25 -21.07 15.96
N GLU A 160 -22.02 -20.30 16.73
CA GLU A 160 -23.38 -19.89 16.36
C GLU A 160 -23.42 -18.98 15.12
N SER A 161 -22.36 -18.20 14.89
CA SER A 161 -22.30 -17.27 13.75
C SER A 161 -20.85 -16.96 13.35
N ALA A 162 -20.67 -16.44 12.14
CA ALA A 162 -19.38 -15.90 11.71
C ALA A 162 -18.91 -14.73 12.59
N HIS A 163 -19.85 -13.94 13.13
CA HIS A 163 -19.51 -12.81 13.99
C HIS A 163 -18.85 -13.27 15.30
N SER A 164 -19.45 -14.24 16.00
CA SER A 164 -18.89 -14.77 17.25
C SER A 164 -17.54 -15.46 17.00
N ALA A 165 -17.44 -16.24 15.92
CA ALA A 165 -16.17 -16.87 15.54
C ALA A 165 -15.06 -15.84 15.25
N VAL A 166 -15.37 -14.72 14.59
CA VAL A 166 -14.40 -13.64 14.32
C VAL A 166 -13.90 -12.99 15.62
N GLN A 167 -14.78 -12.77 16.60
CA GLN A 167 -14.38 -12.15 17.89
C GLN A 167 -13.34 -12.98 18.64
N GLU A 168 -13.40 -14.31 18.52
CA GLU A 168 -12.44 -15.21 19.17
C GLU A 168 -11.20 -15.46 18.31
N ALA A 169 -11.38 -15.67 17.01
CA ALA A 169 -10.31 -16.12 16.11
C ALA A 169 -9.42 -14.97 15.59
N VAL A 170 -9.95 -13.74 15.45
CA VAL A 170 -9.21 -12.60 14.89
C VAL A 170 -8.57 -11.77 15.99
N ILE A 171 -7.32 -12.10 16.31
CA ILE A 171 -6.54 -11.39 17.32
C ILE A 171 -5.73 -10.28 16.66
N ILE A 172 -5.89 -9.04 17.13
CA ILE A 172 -5.06 -7.90 16.71
C ILE A 172 -3.71 -7.97 17.43
N ASP A 173 -2.64 -7.93 16.67
CA ASP A 173 -1.27 -8.04 17.18
C ASP A 173 -0.60 -6.66 17.32
N ARG A 174 -0.75 -5.81 16.30
CA ARG A 174 -0.15 -4.47 16.26
C ARG A 174 -1.17 -3.42 15.83
N THR A 175 -1.04 -2.22 16.38
CA THR A 175 -1.75 -1.03 15.90
C THR A 175 -0.72 0.05 15.59
N ILE A 176 -0.79 0.58 14.36
CA ILE A 176 0.08 1.62 13.84
C ILE A 176 -0.76 2.87 13.72
N THR A 177 -0.29 3.96 14.31
CA THR A 177 -1.02 5.23 14.36
C THR A 177 -0.32 6.28 13.49
N PRO A 178 -1.07 7.23 12.91
CA PRO A 178 -0.48 8.27 12.09
C PRO A 178 0.54 9.10 12.89
N CYS A 179 1.72 9.28 12.33
CA CYS A 179 2.76 10.14 12.87
C CYS A 179 2.43 11.60 12.56
N LYS A 180 2.33 12.44 13.60
CA LYS A 180 1.96 13.86 13.47
C LYS A 180 2.79 14.61 12.44
N LYS A 181 4.11 14.43 12.44
CA LYS A 181 5.04 15.10 11.50
C LYS A 181 4.73 14.76 10.04
N HIS A 182 4.31 13.52 9.76
CA HIS A 182 4.02 13.06 8.41
C HIS A 182 2.63 13.49 7.95
N VAL A 183 1.64 13.47 8.85
CA VAL A 183 0.28 13.99 8.59
C VAL A 183 0.31 15.47 8.19
N GLU A 184 1.25 16.25 8.70
CA GLU A 184 1.44 17.65 8.29
C GLU A 184 2.14 17.78 6.92
N ALA A 185 2.92 16.79 6.49
CA ALA A 185 3.77 16.87 5.29
C ALA A 185 3.15 16.26 4.03
N TYR A 186 2.34 15.21 4.17
CA TYR A 186 1.73 14.50 3.04
C TYR A 186 0.55 15.20 2.33
N PRO A 187 -0.26 16.08 2.96
CA PRO A 187 -1.41 16.70 2.28
C PRO A 187 -1.03 17.42 0.99
N ARG A 188 0.02 18.24 1.01
CA ARG A 188 0.51 18.94 -0.18
C ARG A 188 1.01 17.98 -1.28
N ARG A 189 1.60 16.85 -0.89
CA ARG A 189 2.03 15.81 -1.84
C ARG A 189 0.82 15.10 -2.44
N TYR A 190 -0.21 14.85 -1.64
CA TYR A 190 -1.44 14.22 -2.06
C TYR A 190 -2.22 15.08 -3.05
N GLU A 191 -2.35 16.39 -2.81
CA GLU A 191 -2.97 17.33 -3.76
C GLU A 191 -2.28 17.26 -5.12
N LEU A 192 -0.94 17.36 -5.15
CA LEU A 192 -0.18 17.23 -6.38
C LEU A 192 -0.35 15.84 -7.03
N TYR A 193 -0.43 14.77 -6.23
CA TYR A 193 -0.68 13.42 -6.73
C TYR A 193 -2.01 13.35 -7.49
N GLN A 194 -3.08 13.97 -6.99
CA GLN A 194 -4.40 13.97 -7.64
C GLN A 194 -4.39 14.65 -9.01
N GLU A 195 -3.43 15.53 -9.29
CA GLU A 195 -3.28 16.18 -10.60
C GLU A 195 -2.63 15.29 -11.67
N LEU A 196 -1.90 14.23 -11.27
CA LEU A 196 -1.11 13.41 -12.20
C LEU A 196 -1.99 12.73 -13.27
N HIS A 197 -3.01 11.98 -12.85
CA HIS A 197 -3.82 11.22 -13.80
C HIS A 197 -4.57 12.13 -14.78
N PRO A 198 -5.32 13.17 -14.36
CA PRO A 198 -6.00 14.08 -15.28
C PRO A 198 -5.04 14.72 -16.28
N THR A 199 -3.83 15.10 -15.85
CA THR A 199 -2.82 15.72 -16.70
C THR A 199 -2.25 14.75 -17.74
N LEU A 200 -2.00 13.49 -17.35
CA LEU A 200 -1.33 12.50 -18.20
C LEU A 200 -2.30 11.69 -19.06
N SER A 201 -3.56 11.56 -18.65
CA SER A 201 -4.56 10.74 -19.34
C SER A 201 -4.74 11.08 -20.84
N PRO A 202 -4.70 12.35 -21.29
CA PRO A 202 -4.80 12.65 -22.72
C PRO A 202 -3.58 12.19 -23.51
N LEU A 203 -2.41 12.05 -22.87
CA LEU A 203 -1.18 11.58 -23.52
C LEU A 203 -1.20 10.06 -23.73
N PHE A 204 -1.78 9.30 -22.78
CA PHE A 204 -1.87 7.84 -22.89
C PHE A 204 -2.88 7.36 -23.94
N ARG A 205 -3.75 8.25 -24.43
CA ARG A 205 -4.78 7.95 -25.44
C ARG A 205 -4.39 8.33 -26.86
N ARG A 206 -3.18 8.85 -27.06
CA ARG A 206 -2.58 9.11 -28.38
C ARG A 206 -1.80 7.88 -28.83
#